data_AF-A0A4S1WU31-F1
#
_entry.id   AF-A0A4S1WU31-F1
#
_cell.length_a   1.000
_cell.length_b   1.000
_cell.length_c   1.000
_cell.angle_alpha   90.00
_cell.angle_beta   90.00
_cell.angle_gamma   90.00
#
_symmetry.space_group_name_H-M   'P 1'
#
loop_
_entity.id
_entity.type
_entity.pdbx_description
1 polymer ?
#
loop_
_entity_poly.entity_id
_entity_poly.type
_entity_poly.pdbx_seq_one_letter_code
_entity_poly.pdbx_strand_id
1 'polypeptide(L)'
;MLLALLLSLAGQADPEVDPLVHAREGRMQCIAPDSTRRTCRTLVRYTLQGERGFDAVVTGLVSTEPVAILEYRTSGTIEDGAICSVVRPIDLRDGKLSKDGAPLSPAIEAQVRARLMSAVQPLAGHRRCYRQQFDGTEYQSHVTIDGLLRTEMTQRSLWVRPDDGYAVAP
;
A
#
# COMPACT_ATOMS: atom_id res chain seq x y z
N MET A 1 -7.04 29.26 -53.12
CA MET A 1 -6.14 28.17 -52.66
C MET A 1 -5.58 28.55 -51.30
N LEU A 2 -6.04 27.91 -50.22
CA LEU A 2 -5.28 27.47 -49.04
C LEU A 2 -6.31 27.04 -47.98
N LEU A 3 -6.69 25.76 -47.99
CA LEU A 3 -7.41 25.13 -46.90
C LEU A 3 -6.34 24.56 -45.95
N ALA A 4 -6.14 25.17 -44.79
CA ALA A 4 -5.22 24.66 -43.78
C ALA A 4 -5.92 23.54 -42.98
N LEU A 5 -5.46 22.30 -43.17
CA LEU A 5 -5.83 21.16 -42.33
C LEU A 5 -5.13 21.29 -40.96
N LEU A 6 -5.92 21.51 -39.91
CA LEU A 6 -5.48 21.30 -38.53
C LEU A 6 -5.62 19.80 -38.21
N LEU A 7 -4.49 19.08 -38.26
CA LEU A 7 -4.38 17.73 -37.73
C LEU A 7 -4.31 17.81 -36.21
N SER A 8 -5.42 17.53 -35.54
CA SER A 8 -5.45 17.29 -34.10
C SER A 8 -4.65 16.01 -33.80
N LEU A 9 -3.46 16.15 -33.19
CA LEU A 9 -2.83 15.04 -32.49
C LEU A 9 -3.74 14.69 -31.31
N ALA A 10 -4.62 13.71 -31.48
CA ALA A 10 -5.18 13.01 -30.34
C ALA A 10 -4.00 12.34 -29.63
N GLY A 11 -3.60 12.89 -28.49
CA GLY A 11 -2.66 12.23 -27.60
C GLY A 11 -3.21 10.84 -27.31
N GLN A 12 -2.51 9.82 -27.80
CA GLN A 12 -2.78 8.45 -27.40
C GLN A 12 -2.46 8.42 -25.90
N ALA A 13 -3.51 8.39 -25.06
CA ALA A 13 -3.32 8.06 -23.66
C ALA A 13 -2.64 6.69 -23.66
N ASP A 14 -1.44 6.60 -23.08
CA ASP A 14 -0.79 5.31 -22.88
C ASP A 14 -1.79 4.38 -22.19
N PRO A 15 -1.88 3.10 -22.60
CA PRO A 15 -2.82 2.17 -21.99
C PRO A 15 -2.61 2.19 -20.48
N GLU A 16 -3.69 2.45 -19.75
CA GLU A 16 -3.67 2.52 -18.29
C GLU A 16 -3.15 1.18 -17.75
N VAL A 17 -1.90 1.16 -17.31
CA VAL A 17 -1.25 -0.05 -16.80
C VAL A 17 -1.96 -0.40 -15.50
N ASP A 18 -2.61 -1.55 -15.49
CA ASP A 18 -3.27 -2.10 -14.32
C ASP A 18 -2.27 -2.26 -13.16
N PRO A 19 -2.36 -1.44 -12.09
CA PRO A 19 -1.36 -1.43 -11.04
C PRO A 19 -1.47 -2.65 -10.12
N LEU A 20 -2.54 -3.44 -10.24
CA LEU A 20 -2.78 -4.66 -9.47
C LEU A 20 -2.68 -5.94 -10.33
N VAL A 21 -1.99 -5.90 -11.47
CA VAL A 21 -1.80 -7.07 -12.34
C VAL A 21 -1.22 -8.27 -11.57
N HIS A 22 -0.22 -8.04 -10.72
CA HIS A 22 0.41 -9.07 -9.89
C HIS A 22 -0.52 -9.65 -8.82
N ALA A 23 -1.45 -8.85 -8.30
CA ALA A 23 -2.44 -9.35 -7.36
C ALA A 23 -3.41 -10.33 -8.03
N ARG A 24 -3.73 -10.15 -9.32
CA ARG A 24 -4.52 -11.12 -10.11
C ARG A 24 -3.82 -12.47 -10.23
N GLU A 25 -2.49 -12.47 -10.20
CA GLU A 25 -1.65 -13.67 -10.18
C GLU A 25 -1.51 -14.28 -8.77
N GLY A 26 -2.21 -13.74 -7.77
CA GLY A 26 -2.16 -14.21 -6.37
C GLY A 26 -0.93 -13.75 -5.59
N ARG A 27 -0.15 -12.81 -6.12
CA ARG A 27 1.01 -12.23 -5.42
C ARG A 27 0.56 -11.20 -4.38
N MET A 28 1.42 -10.98 -3.40
CA MET A 28 1.28 -9.96 -2.37
C MET A 28 2.30 -8.86 -2.59
N GLN A 29 1.94 -7.63 -2.22
CA GLN A 29 2.87 -6.52 -2.25
C GLN A 29 3.69 -6.51 -0.96
N CYS A 30 5.00 -6.67 -1.08
CA CYS A 30 5.98 -6.52 -0.02
C CYS A 30 6.58 -5.12 -0.08
N ILE A 31 6.30 -4.29 0.91
CA ILE A 31 6.72 -2.88 0.98
C ILE A 31 7.91 -2.75 1.93
N ALA A 32 8.91 -1.97 1.51
CA ALA A 32 10.24 -1.85 2.12
C ALA A 32 10.86 -3.24 2.39
N PRO A 33 11.16 -4.00 1.31
CA PRO A 33 11.70 -5.35 1.42
C PRO A 33 13.15 -5.35 1.92
N ASP A 34 13.48 -6.38 2.71
CA ASP A 34 14.84 -6.92 2.87
C ASP A 34 14.88 -8.31 2.21
N SER A 35 15.41 -8.34 0.98
CA SER A 35 15.49 -9.55 0.17
C SER A 35 16.47 -10.60 0.71
N THR A 36 17.43 -10.18 1.55
CA THR A 36 18.40 -11.09 2.18
C THR A 36 17.72 -11.87 3.31
N ARG A 37 16.96 -11.16 4.16
CA ARG A 37 16.24 -11.75 5.29
C ARG A 37 14.85 -12.27 4.92
N ARG A 38 14.39 -11.98 3.70
CA ARG A 38 13.02 -12.23 3.21
C ARG A 38 12.00 -11.64 4.17
N THR A 39 12.17 -10.36 4.50
CA THR A 39 11.21 -9.63 5.32
C THR A 39 10.65 -8.43 4.58
N CYS A 40 9.46 -8.01 5.00
CA CYS A 40 8.80 -6.79 4.54
C CYS A 40 8.47 -5.94 5.75
N ARG A 41 8.54 -4.62 5.62
CA ARG A 41 7.95 -3.76 6.65
C ARG A 41 6.42 -3.83 6.64
N THR A 42 5.84 -3.99 5.45
CA THR A 42 4.40 -4.20 5.26
C THR A 42 4.16 -5.24 4.17
N LEU A 43 3.23 -6.15 4.39
CA LEU A 43 2.66 -7.03 3.38
C LEU A 43 1.21 -6.63 3.11
N VAL A 44 0.85 -6.53 1.84
CA VAL A 44 -0.53 -6.24 1.41
C VAL A 44 -1.03 -7.35 0.50
N ARG A 45 -2.17 -7.94 0.89
CA ARG A 45 -2.91 -8.88 0.05
C ARG A 45 -4.16 -8.19 -0.48
N TYR A 46 -4.23 -8.03 -1.79
CA TYR A 46 -5.38 -7.46 -2.48
C TYR A 46 -6.39 -8.54 -2.88
N THR A 47 -7.67 -8.19 -2.81
CA THR A 47 -8.78 -8.94 -3.42
C THR A 47 -9.54 -7.96 -4.29
N LEU A 48 -9.55 -8.18 -5.60
CA LEU A 48 -10.20 -7.27 -6.54
C LEU A 48 -11.72 -7.37 -6.43
N GLN A 49 -12.38 -6.22 -6.54
CA GLN A 49 -13.82 -6.04 -6.47
C GLN A 49 -14.27 -5.31 -7.74
N GLY A 50 -14.74 -6.06 -8.75
CA GLY A 50 -15.05 -5.52 -10.07
C GLY A 50 -13.79 -5.02 -10.81
N GLU A 51 -13.96 -4.05 -11.71
CA GLU A 51 -12.84 -3.58 -12.56
C GLU A 51 -11.86 -2.65 -11.83
N ARG A 52 -12.37 -1.81 -10.93
CA ARG A 52 -11.57 -0.76 -10.28
C ARG A 52 -11.57 -0.83 -8.76
N GLY A 53 -12.45 -1.61 -8.11
CA GLY A 53 -12.48 -1.72 -6.66
C GLY A 53 -11.50 -2.77 -6.14
N PHE A 54 -11.10 -2.64 -4.87
CA PHE A 54 -10.42 -3.71 -4.16
C PHE A 54 -10.72 -3.67 -2.66
N ASP A 55 -10.64 -4.84 -2.03
CA ASP A 55 -10.36 -4.99 -0.61
C ASP A 55 -8.89 -5.33 -0.41
N ALA A 56 -8.34 -5.00 0.75
CA ALA A 56 -6.99 -5.35 1.12
C ALA A 56 -6.91 -5.81 2.58
N VAL A 57 -6.11 -6.85 2.81
CA VAL A 57 -5.58 -7.17 4.14
C VAL A 57 -4.16 -6.63 4.20
N VAL A 58 -3.92 -5.74 5.15
CA VAL A 58 -2.61 -5.11 5.38
C VAL A 58 -2.05 -5.65 6.67
N THR A 59 -0.86 -6.23 6.61
CA THR A 59 -0.08 -6.66 7.78
C THR A 59 1.19 -5.82 7.81
N GLY A 60 1.43 -5.05 8.87
CA GLY A 60 2.57 -4.12 8.92
C GLY A 60 3.22 -4.01 10.28
N LEU A 61 4.54 -3.82 10.27
CA LEU A 61 5.33 -3.55 11.47
C LEU A 61 5.08 -2.10 11.93
N VAL A 62 4.39 -1.94 13.06
CA VAL A 62 4.00 -0.62 13.61
C VAL A 62 4.85 -0.18 14.79
N SER A 63 5.61 -1.09 15.40
CA SER A 63 6.62 -0.77 16.42
C SER A 63 7.73 -1.82 16.41
N THR A 64 8.97 -1.40 16.67
CA THR A 64 10.13 -2.28 16.85
C THR A 64 10.46 -2.50 18.33
N GLU A 65 10.02 -1.58 19.21
CA GLU A 65 10.29 -1.62 20.65
C GLU A 65 9.06 -1.15 21.45
N PRO A 66 8.26 -2.08 22.00
CA PRO A 66 8.31 -3.53 21.72
C PRO A 66 7.89 -3.82 20.27
N VAL A 67 8.36 -4.95 19.70
CA VAL A 67 7.90 -5.39 18.37
C VAL A 67 6.38 -5.57 18.38
N ALA A 68 5.70 -4.91 17.44
CA ALA A 68 4.26 -5.02 17.25
C ALA A 68 3.91 -4.98 15.76
N ILE A 69 3.10 -5.95 15.35
CA ILE A 69 2.55 -6.10 14.01
C ILE A 69 1.06 -5.83 14.07
N LEU A 70 0.57 -4.96 13.18
CA LEU A 70 -0.84 -4.69 12.98
C LEU A 70 -1.33 -5.42 11.74
N GLU A 71 -2.42 -6.17 11.87
CA GLU A 71 -3.22 -6.64 10.74
C GLU A 71 -4.55 -5.89 10.71
N TYR A 72 -4.90 -5.29 9.58
CA TYR A 72 -6.18 -4.61 9.40
C TYR A 72 -6.72 -4.79 7.98
N ARG A 73 -8.02 -4.52 7.82
CA ARG A 73 -8.71 -4.56 6.53
C ARG A 73 -9.00 -3.15 6.07
N THR A 74 -8.83 -2.92 4.78
CA THR A 74 -9.20 -1.67 4.15
C THR A 74 -9.73 -1.92 2.74
N SER A 75 -10.24 -0.88 2.10
CA SER A 75 -10.74 -0.95 0.73
C SER A 75 -10.43 0.33 -0.02
N GLY A 76 -10.49 0.25 -1.35
CA GLY A 76 -10.13 1.36 -2.20
C GLY A 76 -10.48 1.15 -3.66
N THR A 77 -9.95 2.03 -4.49
CA THR A 77 -10.18 2.09 -5.92
C THR A 77 -8.88 2.28 -6.70
N ILE A 78 -8.86 1.78 -7.92
CA ILE A 78 -7.86 2.09 -8.94
C ILE A 78 -8.38 3.31 -9.72
N GLU A 79 -7.57 4.36 -9.77
CA GLU A 79 -7.87 5.59 -10.51
C GLU A 79 -6.61 6.12 -11.20
N ASP A 80 -6.66 6.27 -12.52
CA ASP A 80 -5.57 6.77 -13.36
C ASP A 80 -4.24 6.05 -13.10
N GLY A 81 -4.28 4.71 -13.07
CA GLY A 81 -3.14 3.83 -12.79
C GLY A 81 -2.60 3.91 -11.35
N ALA A 82 -3.31 4.56 -10.42
CA ALA A 82 -2.94 4.64 -9.01
C ALA A 82 -3.83 3.77 -8.14
N ILE A 83 -3.27 3.20 -7.08
CA ILE A 83 -4.00 2.47 -6.04
C ILE A 83 -4.33 3.46 -4.93
N CYS A 84 -5.62 3.72 -4.74
CA CYS A 84 -6.10 4.78 -3.88
C CYS A 84 -7.04 4.26 -2.79
N SER A 85 -6.92 4.83 -1.59
CA SER A 85 -7.84 4.60 -0.49
C SER A 85 -7.95 5.85 0.38
N VAL A 86 -9.08 6.00 1.08
CA VAL A 86 -9.19 7.00 2.15
C VAL A 86 -8.57 6.42 3.41
N VAL A 87 -7.74 7.19 4.11
CA VAL A 87 -7.19 6.76 5.40
C VAL A 87 -8.30 6.84 6.44
N ARG A 88 -8.78 5.68 6.87
CA ARG A 88 -9.85 5.52 7.85
C ARG A 88 -9.25 5.11 9.19
N PRO A 89 -9.16 5.99 10.20
CA PRO A 89 -8.57 5.64 11.50
C PRO A 89 -9.25 4.43 12.18
N ILE A 90 -10.54 4.23 11.90
CA ILE A 90 -11.33 3.06 12.32
C ILE A 90 -10.67 1.73 11.93
N ASP A 91 -10.16 1.62 10.70
CA ASP A 91 -9.55 0.37 10.20
C ASP A 91 -8.34 -0.02 11.06
N LEU A 92 -7.51 0.96 11.43
CA LEU A 92 -6.31 0.74 12.23
C LEU A 92 -6.64 0.53 13.72
N ARG A 93 -7.64 1.27 14.22
CA ARG A 93 -8.11 1.17 15.60
C ARG A 93 -8.71 -0.20 15.89
N ASP A 94 -9.41 -0.79 14.94
CA ASP A 94 -10.07 -2.09 15.11
C ASP A 94 -9.21 -3.25 14.60
N GLY A 95 -8.04 -2.94 14.00
CA GLY A 95 -7.06 -3.93 13.56
C GLY A 95 -6.42 -4.71 14.71
N LYS A 96 -6.01 -5.94 14.41
CA LYS A 96 -5.39 -6.89 15.35
C LYS A 96 -3.92 -6.56 15.55
N LEU A 97 -3.52 -6.30 16.80
CA LEU A 97 -2.13 -6.16 17.20
C LEU A 97 -1.58 -7.48 17.73
N SER A 98 -0.39 -7.85 17.29
CA SER A 98 0.26 -9.10 17.69
C SER A 98 1.79 -8.99 17.67
N LYS A 99 2.44 -9.97 18.30
CA LYS A 99 3.87 -10.26 18.20
C LYS A 99 4.04 -11.76 18.05
N ASP A 100 4.81 -12.19 17.05
CA ASP A 100 5.10 -13.61 16.78
C ASP A 100 3.82 -14.47 16.70
N GLY A 101 2.74 -13.90 16.14
CA GLY A 101 1.42 -14.55 16.00
C GLY A 101 0.53 -14.50 17.25
N ALA A 102 1.06 -14.13 18.41
CA ALA A 102 0.31 -14.01 19.65
C ALA A 102 -0.22 -12.58 19.89
N PRO A 103 -1.42 -12.41 20.48
CA PRO A 103 -1.91 -11.10 20.92
C PRO A 103 -0.94 -10.43 21.90
N LEU A 104 -0.86 -9.10 21.86
CA LEU A 104 -0.10 -8.34 22.85
C LEU A 104 -0.81 -8.37 24.22
N SER A 105 -0.06 -8.11 25.30
CA SER A 105 -0.70 -7.87 26.60
C SER A 105 -1.52 -6.57 26.55
N PRO A 106 -2.62 -6.45 27.31
CA PRO A 106 -3.49 -5.27 27.23
C PRO A 106 -2.77 -3.92 27.44
N ALA A 107 -1.78 -3.87 28.34
CA ALA A 107 -1.02 -2.67 28.61
C ALA A 107 -0.12 -2.26 27.42
N ILE A 108 0.55 -3.23 26.78
CA ILE A 108 1.39 -2.97 25.61
C ILE A 108 0.52 -2.64 24.40
N GLU A 109 -0.59 -3.34 24.21
CA GLU A 109 -1.53 -3.04 23.14
C GLU A 109 -2.05 -1.60 23.23
N ALA A 110 -2.53 -1.17 24.40
CA ALA A 110 -3.03 0.19 24.59
C ALA A 110 -1.96 1.24 24.28
N GLN A 111 -0.72 1.01 24.72
CA GLN A 111 0.40 1.91 24.43
C GLN A 111 0.73 1.98 22.94
N VAL A 112 0.88 0.83 22.26
CA VAL A 112 1.17 0.76 20.82
C VAL A 112 0.04 1.40 20.02
N ARG A 113 -1.22 1.09 20.37
CA ARG A 113 -2.40 1.65 19.72
C ARG A 113 -2.46 3.17 19.87
N ALA A 114 -2.22 3.72 21.06
CA ALA A 114 -2.19 5.16 21.26
C ALA A 114 -1.14 5.86 20.37
N ARG A 115 0.07 5.31 20.29
CA ARG A 115 1.14 5.83 19.40
C ARG A 115 0.75 5.75 17.93
N LEU A 116 0.22 4.60 17.51
CA LEU A 116 -0.26 4.39 16.13
C LEU A 116 -1.34 5.42 15.76
N MET A 117 -2.36 5.59 16.61
CA MET A 117 -3.44 6.54 16.36
C MET A 117 -2.91 7.97 16.29
N SER A 118 -1.97 8.36 17.15
CA SER A 118 -1.34 9.68 17.09
C SER A 118 -0.55 9.89 15.79
N ALA A 119 0.13 8.86 15.27
CA ALA A 119 0.88 8.95 14.02
C ALA A 119 -0.04 9.04 12.78
N VAL A 120 -1.23 8.42 12.84
CA VAL A 120 -2.17 8.35 11.71
C VAL A 120 -3.14 9.53 11.69
N GLN A 121 -3.36 10.18 12.84
CA GLN A 121 -4.28 11.31 12.98
C GLN A 121 -4.12 12.41 11.91
N PRO A 122 -2.89 12.84 11.53
CA PRO A 122 -2.72 13.86 10.48
C PRO A 122 -3.16 13.41 9.08
N LEU A 123 -3.35 12.11 8.86
CA LEU A 123 -3.80 11.54 7.59
C LEU A 123 -5.29 11.19 7.60
N ALA A 124 -5.98 11.30 8.74
CA ALA A 124 -7.37 10.89 8.88
C ALA A 124 -8.29 11.57 7.87
N GLY A 125 -9.05 10.77 7.11
CA GLY A 125 -10.00 11.27 6.10
C GLY A 125 -9.34 11.73 4.80
N HIS A 126 -8.02 11.86 4.75
CA HIS A 126 -7.30 12.21 3.53
C HIS A 126 -7.23 11.04 2.57
N ARG A 127 -7.24 11.36 1.28
CA ARG A 127 -7.12 10.39 0.20
C ARG A 127 -5.64 10.09 -0.01
N ARG A 128 -5.23 8.85 0.23
CA ARG A 128 -3.88 8.35 -0.06
C ARG A 128 -3.91 7.55 -1.35
N CYS A 129 -3.09 7.93 -2.31
CA CYS A 129 -2.86 7.16 -3.52
C CYS A 129 -1.39 6.79 -3.62
N TYR A 130 -1.08 5.71 -4.34
CA TYR A 130 0.28 5.48 -4.78
C TYR A 130 0.32 4.91 -6.19
N ARG A 131 1.35 5.32 -6.95
CA ARG A 131 1.69 4.77 -8.26
C ARG A 131 3.00 4.01 -8.17
N GLN A 132 3.06 2.86 -8.82
CA GLN A 132 4.25 2.03 -8.86
C GLN A 132 5.01 2.27 -10.16
N GLN A 133 6.30 2.56 -10.07
CA GLN A 133 7.21 2.62 -11.20
C GLN A 133 8.24 1.51 -11.06
N PHE A 134 8.35 0.65 -12.07
CA PHE A 134 9.37 -0.40 -12.08
C PHE A 134 10.71 0.19 -12.54
N ASP A 135 11.77 0.00 -11.76
CA ASP A 135 13.11 0.51 -12.07
C ASP A 135 14.02 -0.53 -12.75
N GLY A 136 13.47 -1.72 -13.06
CA GLY A 136 14.21 -2.85 -13.62
C GLY A 136 14.51 -3.95 -12.60
N THR A 137 14.47 -3.64 -11.30
CA THR A 137 14.67 -4.62 -10.22
C THR A 137 13.50 -4.63 -9.25
N GLU A 138 13.07 -3.45 -8.80
CA GLU A 138 12.01 -3.29 -7.82
C GLU A 138 10.99 -2.23 -8.29
N TYR A 139 9.89 -2.13 -7.56
CA TYR A 139 8.91 -1.07 -7.77
C TYR A 139 9.14 0.07 -6.78
N GLN A 140 9.26 1.30 -7.27
CA GLN A 140 9.15 2.51 -6.47
C GLN A 140 7.68 2.92 -6.38
N SER A 141 7.14 2.93 -5.16
CA SER A 141 5.77 3.37 -4.88
C SER A 141 5.77 4.83 -4.48
N HIS A 142 5.39 5.72 -5.40
CA HIS A 142 5.27 7.16 -5.16
C HIS A 142 3.91 7.49 -4.55
N VAL A 143 3.92 8.01 -3.33
CA VAL A 143 2.70 8.26 -2.55
C VAL A 143 2.25 9.71 -2.70
N THR A 144 0.95 9.91 -2.90
CA THR A 144 0.31 11.22 -2.80
C THR A 144 -0.73 11.22 -1.68
N ILE A 145 -0.91 12.39 -1.06
CA ILE A 145 -1.99 12.67 -0.12
C ILE A 145 -2.78 13.85 -0.69
N ASP A 146 -4.06 13.63 -0.97
CA ASP A 146 -4.94 14.56 -1.69
C ASP A 146 -4.32 15.10 -2.99
N GLY A 147 -3.67 14.21 -3.74
CA GLY A 147 -3.01 14.53 -5.00
C GLY A 147 -1.63 15.19 -4.85
N LEU A 148 -1.24 15.63 -3.65
CA LEU A 148 0.07 16.21 -3.40
C LEU A 148 1.11 15.11 -3.13
N LEU A 149 2.18 15.08 -3.92
CA LEU A 149 3.29 14.13 -3.75
C LEU A 149 3.92 14.28 -2.36
N ARG A 150 4.23 13.14 -1.74
CA ARG A 150 4.94 13.00 -0.47
C ARG A 150 6.21 12.19 -0.73
N THR A 151 7.28 12.88 -1.11
CA THR A 151 8.55 12.23 -1.50
C THR A 151 9.13 11.42 -0.35
N GLU A 152 8.96 11.89 0.88
CA GLU A 152 9.34 11.21 2.12
C GLU A 152 8.57 9.90 2.38
N MET A 153 7.43 9.71 1.71
CA MET A 153 6.62 8.49 1.78
C MET A 153 6.87 7.54 0.58
N THR A 154 7.78 7.88 -0.33
CA THR A 154 8.13 6.99 -1.44
C THR A 154 8.84 5.75 -0.90
N GLN A 155 8.40 4.57 -1.31
CA GLN A 155 8.88 3.30 -0.77
C GLN A 155 9.17 2.29 -1.87
N ARG A 156 10.27 1.55 -1.69
CA ARG A 156 10.57 0.35 -2.49
C ARG A 156 9.53 -0.74 -2.20
N SER A 157 9.22 -1.53 -3.20
CA SER A 157 8.28 -2.64 -3.11
C SER A 157 8.59 -3.76 -4.09
N LEU A 158 8.18 -4.97 -3.72
CA LEU A 158 8.25 -6.18 -4.52
C LEU A 158 6.88 -6.84 -4.57
N TRP A 159 6.64 -7.62 -5.61
CA TRP A 159 5.48 -8.51 -5.70
C TRP A 159 5.92 -9.96 -5.47
N VAL A 160 5.63 -10.47 -4.28
CA VAL A 160 6.09 -11.77 -3.79
C VAL A 160 4.96 -12.79 -3.82
N ARG A 161 5.28 -14.05 -4.09
CA ARG A 161 4.33 -15.15 -3.93
C ARG A 161 4.16 -15.51 -2.45
N PRO A 162 3.02 -16.08 -2.05
CA PRO A 162 2.84 -16.57 -0.67
C PRO A 162 3.88 -17.59 -0.21
N ASP A 163 4.47 -18.35 -1.13
CA ASP A 163 5.45 -19.41 -0.89
C ASP A 163 6.92 -18.94 -0.97
N ASP A 164 7.19 -17.66 -1.29
CA ASP A 164 8.56 -17.13 -1.38
C ASP A 164 9.26 -17.01 0.01
N GLY A 165 8.50 -17.17 1.10
CA GLY A 165 9.00 -17.12 2.47
C GLY A 165 9.14 -15.71 3.06
N TYR A 166 8.54 -14.70 2.42
CA TYR A 166 8.50 -13.35 2.96
C TYR A 166 7.51 -13.22 4.12
N ALA A 167 7.93 -12.54 5.20
CA ALA A 167 7.09 -12.24 6.36
C ALA A 167 7.27 -10.80 6.86
N VAL A 168 6.31 -10.31 7.65
CA VAL A 168 6.47 -9.01 8.33
C VAL A 168 7.34 -9.20 9.57
N ALA A 169 8.48 -8.52 9.61
CA ALA A 169 9.42 -8.55 10.72
C ALA A 169 10.35 -7.31 10.70
N PRO A 170 11.01 -6.98 11.83
CA PRO A 170 12.04 -5.93 11.90
C PRO A 170 13.29 -6.20 11.08
#